data_AF-A0AAJ1I4Y0-F1
#
_entry.id   AF-A0AAJ1I4Y0-F1
#
_cell.length_a   1.000
_cell.length_b   1.000
_cell.length_c   1.000
_cell.angle_alpha   90.00
_cell.angle_beta   90.00
_cell.angle_gamma   90.00
#
_symmetry.space_group_name_H-M   'P 1'
#
loop_
_entity.id
_entity.type
_entity.pdbx_description
1 polymer ?
#
loop_
_entity_poly.entity_id
_entity_poly.type
_entity_poly.pdbx_seq_one_letter_code
_entity_poly.pdbx_strand_id
1 'polypeptide(L)'
;LPVELLRRARIFVEFTPQTRVEGELQQLPADAPVTELWQVINGLAPGRGHDTEITLFDSVGFALEDYSALRWLRALAHDTGLMQSIDLVPSLADPRDLYRLVREAGQAERGFG
;
A
#
# COMPACT_ATOMS: atom_id res chain seq x y z
N LEU A 1 -8.06 19.27 -7.66
CA LEU A 1 -8.97 20.26 -7.04
C LEU A 1 -8.49 21.68 -7.34
N PRO A 2 -9.38 22.71 -7.33
CA PRO A 2 -8.95 24.09 -7.49
C PRO A 2 -8.01 24.55 -6.36
N VAL A 3 -6.90 25.20 -6.70
CA VAL A 3 -5.88 25.67 -5.73
C VAL A 3 -6.48 26.54 -4.62
N GLU A 4 -7.46 27.38 -4.92
CA GLU A 4 -8.13 28.23 -3.93
C GLU A 4 -8.88 27.43 -2.86
N LEU A 5 -9.37 26.22 -3.19
CA LEU A 5 -9.95 25.32 -2.21
C LEU A 5 -8.87 24.71 -1.33
N LEU A 6 -7.75 24.27 -1.92
CA LEU A 6 -6.62 23.69 -1.20
C LEU A 6 -6.05 24.68 -0.16
N ARG A 7 -5.92 25.96 -0.54
CA ARG A 7 -5.44 27.03 0.35
C ARG A 7 -6.37 27.33 1.53
N ARG A 8 -7.66 27.00 1.40
CA ARG A 8 -8.70 27.23 2.43
C ARG A 8 -8.98 25.99 3.27
N ALA A 9 -8.48 24.83 2.85
CA ALA A 9 -8.70 23.57 3.53
C ALA A 9 -7.56 23.28 4.52
N ARG A 10 -7.91 22.66 5.64
CA ARG A 10 -6.95 21.92 6.44
C ARG A 10 -6.69 20.57 5.77
N ILE A 11 -5.45 20.34 5.36
CA ILE A 11 -5.05 19.18 4.56
C ILE A 11 -4.48 18.09 5.45
N PHE A 12 -5.03 16.89 5.30
CA PHE A 12 -4.58 15.65 5.91
C PHE A 12 -4.04 14.71 4.84
N VAL A 13 -2.94 14.01 5.12
CA VAL A 13 -2.26 13.13 4.16
C VAL A 13 -1.90 11.79 4.79
N GLU A 14 -1.66 10.76 3.98
CA GLU A 14 -1.18 9.45 4.43
C GLU A 14 0.32 9.50 4.77
N PHE A 15 1.14 9.86 3.78
CA PHE A 15 2.60 9.93 3.88
C PHE A 15 3.13 11.14 3.11
N THR A 16 3.62 12.15 3.84
CA THR A 16 3.91 13.47 3.25
C THR A 16 4.86 13.43 2.05
N PRO A 17 6.02 12.73 2.09
CA PRO A 17 6.95 12.72 0.96
C PRO A 17 6.34 12.22 -0.35
N GLN A 18 5.43 11.25 -0.30
CA GLN A 18 4.76 10.72 -1.48
C GLN A 18 3.61 11.63 -1.94
N THR A 19 2.74 12.09 -1.02
CA THR A 19 1.62 12.96 -1.37
C THR A 19 2.07 14.30 -1.98
N ARG A 20 3.28 14.78 -1.65
CA ARG A 20 3.89 15.96 -2.29
C ARG A 20 4.15 15.82 -3.78
N VAL A 21 4.28 14.59 -4.26
CA VAL A 21 4.60 14.27 -5.66
C VAL A 21 3.36 13.80 -6.41
N GLU A 22 2.46 13.07 -5.75
CA GLU A 22 1.36 12.36 -6.39
C GLU A 22 -0.03 12.98 -6.13
N GLY A 23 -0.17 13.74 -5.03
CA GLY A 23 -1.46 14.24 -4.55
C GLY A 23 -1.84 15.61 -5.08
N GLU A 24 -2.96 16.13 -4.58
CA GLU A 24 -3.40 17.51 -4.82
C GLU A 24 -2.42 18.52 -4.21
N LEU A 25 -1.73 18.12 -3.14
CA LEU A 25 -0.70 18.88 -2.45
C LEU A 25 0.44 19.35 -3.35
N GLN A 26 0.70 18.66 -4.47
CA GLN A 26 1.71 19.05 -5.47
C GLN A 26 1.45 20.45 -6.07
N GLN A 27 0.20 20.94 -6.01
CA GLN A 27 -0.16 22.27 -6.51
C GLN A 27 0.20 23.40 -5.52
N LEU A 28 0.57 23.08 -4.29
CA LEU A 28 0.95 24.03 -3.24
C LEU A 28 2.47 24.12 -3.09
N PRO A 29 2.99 25.20 -2.46
CA PRO A 29 4.40 25.28 -2.09
C PRO A 29 4.86 24.07 -1.25
N ALA A 30 6.16 23.73 -1.35
CA ALA A 30 6.74 22.57 -0.67
C ALA A 30 6.64 22.63 0.86
N ASP A 31 6.56 23.84 1.42
CA ASP A 31 6.41 24.14 2.85
C ASP A 31 4.95 24.30 3.30
N ALA A 32 3.97 24.14 2.39
CA ALA A 32 2.56 24.28 2.76
C ALA A 32 2.20 23.31 3.89
N PRO A 33 1.55 23.75 4.98
CA PRO A 33 1.34 22.91 6.15
C PRO A 33 0.38 21.75 5.83
N VAL A 34 0.71 20.56 6.33
CA VAL A 34 -0.15 19.37 6.29
C VAL A 34 -0.09 18.65 7.63
N THR A 35 -1.10 17.84 7.91
CA THR A 35 -1.12 16.93 9.07
C THR A 35 -1.16 15.50 8.57
N GLU A 36 -0.25 14.63 9.03
CA GLU A 36 -0.33 13.22 8.67
C GLU A 36 -1.46 12.55 9.47
N LEU A 37 -2.29 11.76 8.80
CA LEU A 37 -3.52 11.20 9.37
C LEU A 37 -3.23 10.35 10.61
N TRP A 38 -2.09 9.65 10.65
CA TRP A 38 -1.68 8.86 11.82
C TRP A 38 -1.54 9.73 13.08
N GLN A 39 -1.12 10.99 12.97
CA GLN A 39 -1.00 11.89 14.11
C GLN A 39 -2.38 12.22 14.69
N VAL A 40 -3.39 12.36 13.83
CA VAL A 40 -4.78 12.59 14.26
C VAL A 40 -5.35 11.37 14.96
N ILE A 41 -5.17 10.18 14.36
CA ILE A 41 -5.65 8.91 14.92
C ILE A 41 -5.01 8.64 16.29
N ASN A 42 -3.74 9.00 16.48
CA ASN A 42 -3.02 8.84 17.75
C ASN A 42 -3.25 9.99 18.74
N GLY A 43 -4.08 10.99 18.43
CA GLY A 43 -4.34 12.14 19.30
C GLY A 43 -3.16 13.11 19.46
N LEU A 44 -2.15 13.02 18.59
CA LEU A 44 -0.96 13.88 18.58
C LEU A 44 -1.19 15.20 17.83
N ALA A 45 -2.17 15.24 16.95
CA ALA A 45 -2.62 16.43 16.25
C ALA A 45 -4.16 16.49 16.24
N PRO A 46 -4.78 17.67 16.26
CA PRO A 46 -6.22 17.76 16.14
C PRO A 46 -6.66 17.40 14.71
N GLY A 47 -7.83 16.76 14.59
CA GLY A 47 -8.52 16.61 13.32
C GLY A 47 -9.23 17.90 12.92
N ARG A 48 -10.53 17.81 12.66
CA ARG A 48 -11.39 19.00 12.48
C ARG A 48 -11.40 19.85 13.75
N GLY A 49 -11.16 21.15 13.61
CA GLY A 49 -11.18 22.13 14.70
C GLY A 49 -12.55 22.78 14.94
N HIS A 50 -13.36 22.97 13.90
CA HIS A 50 -14.71 23.54 14.01
C HIS A 50 -15.64 23.14 12.85
N ASP A 51 -16.95 23.33 13.02
CA ASP A 51 -18.00 22.84 12.10
C ASP A 51 -17.92 23.48 10.69
N THR A 52 -17.47 24.73 10.62
CA THR A 52 -17.33 25.47 9.35
C THR A 52 -15.96 25.28 8.67
N GLU A 53 -15.06 24.51 9.28
CA GLU A 53 -13.72 24.27 8.72
C GLU A 53 -13.83 23.41 7.45
N ILE A 54 -13.06 23.74 6.41
CA ILE A 54 -12.93 22.86 5.25
C ILE A 54 -11.80 21.89 5.56
N THR A 55 -12.06 20.58 5.47
CA THR A 55 -11.03 19.55 5.64
C THR A 55 -10.88 18.77 4.35
N LEU A 56 -9.66 18.55 3.91
CA LEU A 56 -9.35 17.71 2.76
C LEU A 56 -8.45 16.57 3.21
N PHE A 57 -8.86 15.34 2.92
CA PHE A 57 -7.95 14.20 2.96
C PHE A 57 -7.43 13.98 1.54
N ASP A 58 -6.15 14.27 1.34
CA ASP A 58 -5.47 14.10 0.06
C ASP A 58 -4.88 12.67 0.00
N SER A 59 -5.71 11.74 -0.43
CA SER A 59 -5.40 10.30 -0.48
C SER A 59 -4.79 9.93 -1.82
N VAL A 60 -3.62 9.32 -1.77
CA VAL A 60 -2.87 8.78 -2.93
C VAL A 60 -2.63 7.28 -2.79
N GLY A 61 -2.90 6.72 -1.62
CA GLY A 61 -2.63 5.34 -1.26
C GLY A 61 -1.21 5.17 -0.73
N PHE A 62 -1.08 4.43 0.37
CA PHE A 62 0.21 4.10 0.97
C PHE A 62 0.30 2.60 1.28
N ALA A 63 1.48 2.01 1.10
CA ALA A 63 1.69 0.56 1.19
C ALA A 63 1.23 -0.07 2.52
N LEU A 64 1.11 0.71 3.60
CA LEU A 64 0.55 0.25 4.87
C LEU A 64 -0.92 -0.19 4.76
N GLU A 65 -1.69 0.45 3.87
CA GLU A 65 -3.10 0.13 3.61
C GLU A 65 -3.21 -1.23 2.93
N ASP A 66 -2.46 -1.44 1.84
CA ASP A 66 -2.38 -2.71 1.14
C ASP A 66 -1.90 -3.84 2.06
N TYR A 67 -0.85 -3.57 2.86
CA TYR A 67 -0.36 -4.52 3.84
C TYR A 67 -1.44 -4.93 4.85
N SER A 68 -2.21 -3.97 5.36
CA SER A 68 -3.28 -4.21 6.33
C SER A 68 -4.41 -5.02 5.70
N ALA A 69 -4.82 -4.66 4.47
CA ALA A 69 -5.82 -5.39 3.71
C ALA A 69 -5.38 -6.83 3.41
N LEU A 70 -4.14 -7.05 2.97
CA LEU A 70 -3.59 -8.37 2.69
C LEU A 70 -3.51 -9.24 3.94
N ARG A 71 -3.15 -8.67 5.10
CA ARG A 71 -3.16 -9.42 6.37
C ARG A 71 -4.56 -9.84 6.77
N TRP A 72 -5.54 -8.96 6.62
CA TRP A 72 -6.93 -9.26 6.92
C TRP A 72 -7.47 -10.33 5.96
N LEU A 73 -7.25 -10.19 4.66
CA LEU A 73 -7.63 -11.17 3.65
C LEU A 73 -6.98 -12.54 3.91
N ARG A 74 -5.70 -12.57 4.26
CA ARG A 74 -5.00 -13.82 4.61
C ARG A 74 -5.63 -14.51 5.82
N ALA A 75 -6.01 -13.76 6.85
CA ALA A 75 -6.68 -14.32 8.03
C ALA A 75 -8.06 -14.89 7.66
N LEU A 76 -8.85 -14.16 6.87
CA LEU A 76 -10.17 -14.62 6.41
C LEU A 76 -10.08 -15.85 5.50
N ALA A 77 -9.09 -15.87 4.60
CA ALA A 77 -8.88 -16.99 3.69
C ALA A 77 -8.47 -18.28 4.43
N HIS A 78 -7.73 -18.15 5.53
CA HIS A 78 -7.40 -19.28 6.40
C HIS A 78 -8.64 -19.97 6.98
N ASP A 79 -9.65 -19.20 7.38
CA ASP A 79 -10.83 -19.74 8.07
C ASP A 79 -11.91 -20.28 7.11
N THR A 80 -11.83 -19.95 5.82
CA THR A 80 -12.86 -20.28 4.82
C THR A 80 -12.54 -21.52 3.98
N GLY A 81 -11.30 -22.03 4.05
CA GLY A 81 -10.86 -23.18 3.23
C GLY A 81 -10.76 -22.87 1.73
N LEU A 82 -10.85 -21.59 1.34
CA LEU A 82 -10.82 -21.13 -0.06
C LEU A 82 -9.40 -20.93 -0.62
N MET A 83 -8.36 -21.27 0.15
CA MET A 83 -6.97 -21.09 -0.26
C MET A 83 -6.51 -22.24 -1.16
N GLN A 84 -5.81 -21.89 -2.25
CA GLN A 84 -5.06 -22.81 -3.07
C GLN A 84 -3.56 -22.57 -2.89
N SER A 85 -2.79 -23.64 -2.72
CA SER A 85 -1.32 -23.54 -2.70
C SER A 85 -0.78 -23.44 -4.12
N ILE A 86 0.21 -22.57 -4.32
CA ILE A 86 0.95 -22.43 -5.57
C ILE A 86 2.46 -22.42 -5.27
N ASP A 87 3.24 -23.07 -6.12
CA ASP A 87 4.70 -23.08 -6.04
C ASP A 87 5.27 -21.80 -6.68
N LEU A 88 5.15 -20.67 -5.98
CA LEU A 88 5.63 -19.37 -6.48
C LEU A 88 7.17 -19.28 -6.50
N VAL A 89 7.82 -19.91 -5.53
CA VAL A 89 9.28 -19.93 -5.36
C VAL A 89 9.70 -21.38 -5.13
N PRO A 90 10.77 -21.88 -5.77
CA PRO A 90 11.15 -23.29 -5.66
C PRO A 90 11.64 -23.64 -4.25
N SER A 91 11.27 -24.82 -3.77
CA SER A 91 11.85 -25.45 -2.58
C SER A 91 12.87 -26.50 -3.02
N LEU A 92 14.16 -26.22 -2.81
CA LEU A 92 15.26 -27.09 -3.22
C LEU A 92 16.01 -27.64 -2.01
N ALA A 93 16.39 -28.92 -2.07
CA ALA A 93 17.25 -29.54 -1.05
C ALA A 93 18.65 -28.92 -1.02
N ASP A 94 19.21 -28.60 -2.19
CA ASP A 94 20.38 -27.72 -2.33
C ASP A 94 19.92 -26.39 -2.93
N PRO A 95 19.89 -25.29 -2.15
CA PRO A 95 19.46 -23.99 -2.64
C PRO A 95 20.38 -23.42 -3.73
N ARG A 96 21.54 -24.03 -3.99
CA ARG A 96 22.49 -23.63 -5.04
C ARG A 96 22.29 -24.38 -6.36
N ASP A 97 21.63 -25.54 -6.37
CA ASP A 97 21.40 -26.32 -7.59
C ASP A 97 20.09 -25.91 -8.31
N LEU A 98 20.01 -24.67 -8.77
CA LEU A 98 18.88 -24.20 -9.59
C LEU A 98 18.78 -24.95 -10.92
N TYR A 99 19.90 -25.45 -11.46
CA TYR A 99 19.93 -26.22 -12.72
C TYR A 99 19.13 -27.52 -12.64
N ARG A 100 18.90 -28.05 -11.44
CA ARG A 100 17.99 -29.18 -11.22
C ARG A 100 16.62 -28.95 -11.83
N LEU A 101 16.03 -27.77 -11.61
CA LEU A 101 14.69 -27.43 -12.12
C LEU A 101 14.63 -27.49 -13.65
N VAL A 102 15.69 -27.03 -14.33
CA VAL A 102 15.80 -27.06 -15.79
C VAL A 102 15.94 -28.50 -16.29
N ARG A 103 16.75 -29.33 -15.61
CA ARG A 103 16.91 -30.76 -15.94
C ARG A 103 15.58 -31.52 -15.79
N GLU A 104 14.85 -31.28 -14.71
CA GLU A 104 13.55 -31.89 -14.43
C GLU A 104 12.47 -31.45 -15.42
N ALA A 105 12.38 -30.15 -15.74
CA ALA A 105 11.46 -29.63 -16.76
C ALA A 105 11.71 -30.27 -18.15
N GLY A 106 12.97 -30.34 -18.58
CA GLY A 106 13.32 -30.97 -19.85
C GLY A 106 13.18 -32.50 -19.87
N GLN A 107 13.00 -33.15 -18.72
CA GLN A 107 12.66 -34.59 -18.65
C GLN A 107 11.15 -34.80 -18.72
N ALA A 108 10.35 -33.94 -18.08
CA ALA A 108 8.89 -33.98 -18.14
C ALA A 108 8.37 -33.81 -19.57
N GLU A 109 8.97 -32.91 -20.37
CA GLU A 109 8.60 -32.70 -21.78
C GLU A 109 8.92 -33.89 -22.69
N ARG A 110 9.91 -34.73 -22.33
CA ARG A 110 10.30 -35.91 -23.11
C ARG A 110 9.50 -37.18 -22.77
N GLY A 111 8.78 -37.19 -21.65
CA GLY A 111 7.94 -38.32 -21.23
C GLY A 111 6.51 -38.32 -21.78
N PHE A 112 6.13 -37.27 -22.52
CA PHE A 112 4.82 -37.13 -23.18
C PHE A 112 4.89 -37.33 -24.71
N GLY A 113 6.03 -37.78 -25.24
CA GLY A 113 6.26 -38.09 -26.66
C GLY A 113 6.19 -39.58 -26.97
#